data_AF-A0A524PV18-F1
#
_entry.id   AF-A0A524PV18-F1
#
_cell.length_a   1.000
_cell.length_b   1.000
_cell.length_c   1.000
_cell.angle_alpha   90.00
_cell.angle_beta   90.00
_cell.angle_gamma   90.00
#
_symmetry.space_group_name_H-M   'P 1'
#
loop_
_entity.id
_entity.type
_entity.pdbx_description
1 polymer ?
#
loop_
_entity_poly.entity_id
_entity_poly.type
_entity_poly.pdbx_seq_one_letter_code
_entity_poly.pdbx_strand_id
1 'polypeptide(L)'
;MEKKRDMKKHVTFVAALHIGFGILGIIGSLVVFFLLNFAQSFIQDVEIATAVLNLIKIVVPLLLFFSSILGIVGGIGLLSYQQWARIIIIVLSALDCLKVPIGTAKGVYSIWTLLQDESIELFTSKP
;
A
#
# COMPACT_ATOMS: atom_id res chain seq x y z
N MET A 1 -11.49 -6.92 28.40
CA MET A 1 -11.93 -5.64 27.78
C MET A 1 -10.77 -4.71 27.46
N GLU A 2 -9.77 -4.60 28.34
CA GLU A 2 -8.58 -3.74 28.14
C GLU A 2 -7.76 -4.09 26.88
N LYS A 3 -7.38 -5.36 26.71
CA LYS A 3 -6.65 -5.85 25.51
C LYS A 3 -7.35 -5.51 24.17
N LYS A 4 -8.69 -5.56 24.14
CA LYS A 4 -9.50 -5.22 22.96
C LYS A 4 -9.49 -3.72 22.66
N ARG A 5 -9.47 -2.87 23.69
CA ARG A 5 -9.32 -1.41 23.54
C ARG A 5 -7.95 -1.06 22.96
N ASP A 6 -6.91 -1.77 23.35
CA ASP A 6 -5.55 -1.55 22.86
C ASP A 6 -5.42 -1.97 21.39
N MET A 7 -6.02 -3.10 20.99
CA MET A 7 -6.02 -3.53 19.59
C MET A 7 -6.77 -2.59 18.64
N LYS A 8 -7.85 -1.94 19.10
CA LYS A 8 -8.50 -0.87 18.30
C LYS A 8 -7.51 0.23 17.92
N LYS A 9 -6.65 0.66 18.85
CA LYS A 9 -5.63 1.68 18.57
C LYS A 9 -4.60 1.20 17.54
N HIS A 10 -4.16 -0.06 17.65
CA HIS A 10 -3.23 -0.65 16.68
C HIS A 10 -3.85 -0.77 15.28
N VAL A 11 -5.10 -1.19 15.17
CA VAL A 11 -5.82 -1.23 13.88
C VAL A 11 -5.97 0.16 13.28
N THR A 12 -6.36 1.16 14.09
CA THR A 12 -6.43 2.56 13.64
C THR A 12 -5.08 3.08 13.19
N PHE A 13 -3.99 2.72 13.88
CA PHE A 13 -2.64 3.11 13.48
C PHE A 13 -2.24 2.46 12.16
N VAL A 14 -2.49 1.16 11.97
CA VAL A 14 -2.27 0.47 10.69
C VAL A 14 -3.07 1.12 9.56
N ALA A 15 -4.33 1.46 9.81
CA ALA A 15 -5.18 2.17 8.85
C ALA A 15 -4.58 3.52 8.44
N ALA A 16 -4.22 4.36 9.42
CA ALA A 16 -3.59 5.66 9.17
C ALA A 16 -2.26 5.52 8.42
N LEU A 17 -1.48 4.49 8.74
CA LEU A 17 -0.21 4.20 8.11
C LEU A 17 -0.41 3.84 6.62
N HIS A 18 -1.36 2.96 6.27
CA HIS A 18 -1.65 2.63 4.88
C HIS A 18 -2.26 3.81 4.09
N ILE A 19 -3.09 4.64 4.72
CA ILE A 19 -3.60 5.88 4.11
C ILE A 19 -2.44 6.84 3.83
N GLY A 20 -1.59 7.11 4.81
CA GLY A 20 -0.46 8.03 4.69
C GLY A 20 0.53 7.58 3.61
N PHE A 21 0.96 6.31 3.64
CA PHE A 21 1.83 5.75 2.61
C PHE A 21 1.16 5.65 1.25
N GLY A 22 -0.16 5.47 1.18
CA GLY A 22 -0.90 5.50 -0.07
C GLY A 22 -0.93 6.90 -0.69
N ILE A 23 -1.13 7.95 0.12
CA ILE A 23 -1.05 9.35 -0.38
C ILE A 23 0.36 9.64 -0.91
N LEU A 24 1.38 9.30 -0.13
CA LEU A 24 2.78 9.42 -0.56
C LEU A 24 3.07 8.58 -1.81
N GLY A 25 2.47 7.40 -1.92
CA GLY A 25 2.62 6.51 -3.06
C GLY A 25 1.97 7.05 -4.34
N ILE A 26 0.82 7.73 -4.24
CA ILE A 26 0.21 8.45 -5.37
C ILE A 26 1.14 9.57 -5.84
N ILE A 27 1.64 10.40 -4.92
CA ILE A 27 2.58 11.48 -5.26
C ILE A 27 3.85 10.88 -5.89
N GLY A 28 4.41 9.84 -5.27
CA GLY A 28 5.57 9.11 -5.80
C GLY A 28 5.33 8.53 -7.19
N SER A 29 4.14 7.99 -7.46
CA SER A 29 3.79 7.47 -8.79
C SER A 29 3.82 8.56 -9.87
N LEU A 30 3.31 9.76 -9.56
CA LEU A 30 3.35 10.91 -10.45
C LEU A 30 4.80 11.36 -10.67
N VAL A 31 5.58 11.48 -9.60
CA VAL A 31 7.00 11.85 -9.69
C VAL A 31 7.77 10.85 -10.57
N VAL A 32 7.61 9.55 -10.35
CA VAL A 32 8.26 8.51 -11.16
C VAL A 32 7.81 8.60 -12.63
N PHE A 33 6.52 8.82 -12.90
CA PHE A 33 6.01 9.01 -14.25
C PHE A 33 6.70 10.19 -14.95
N PHE A 34 6.75 11.37 -14.32
CA PHE A 34 7.39 12.55 -14.90
C PHE A 34 8.91 12.35 -15.08
N LEU A 35 9.59 11.74 -14.11
CA LEU A 35 11.02 11.46 -14.21
C LEU A 35 11.35 10.50 -15.36
N LEU A 36 10.54 9.45 -15.58
CA LEU A 36 10.75 8.51 -16.68
C LEU A 36 10.45 9.14 -18.04
N ASN A 37 9.44 10.02 -18.14
CA ASN A 37 9.21 10.80 -19.36
C ASN A 37 10.34 11.80 -19.62
N PHE A 38 10.88 12.44 -18.57
CA PHE A 38 12.04 13.31 -18.69
C PHE A 38 13.29 12.51 -19.13
N ALA A 39 13.53 11.34 -18.54
CA ALA A 39 14.63 10.46 -18.91
C ALA A 39 14.61 10.05 -20.39
N GLN A 40 13.42 9.91 -20.99
CA GLN A 40 13.28 9.58 -22.41
C GLN A 40 13.91 10.65 -23.32
N SER A 41 13.95 11.92 -22.90
CA SER A 41 14.56 13.01 -23.69
C SER A 41 16.08 12.86 -23.89
N PHE A 42 16.73 11.98 -23.13
CA PHE A 42 18.18 11.71 -23.24
C PHE A 42 18.50 10.46 -24.07
N ILE A 43 17.49 9.70 -24.52
CA ILE A 43 17.70 8.52 -25.37
C ILE A 43 17.78 8.97 -26.83
N GLN A 44 18.94 8.79 -27.45
CA GLN A 44 19.14 9.00 -28.88
C GLN A 44 18.71 7.74 -29.65
N ASP A 45 17.62 7.79 -30.42
CA ASP A 45 17.11 6.86 -31.45
C ASP A 45 17.50 5.35 -31.39
N VAL A 46 17.76 4.81 -30.20
CA VAL A 46 17.97 3.38 -29.98
C VAL A 46 16.61 2.74 -29.76
N GLU A 47 16.09 2.10 -30.80
CA GLU A 47 14.74 1.53 -30.85
C GLU A 47 14.41 0.64 -29.64
N ILE A 48 15.34 -0.27 -29.27
CA ILE A 48 15.17 -1.19 -28.14
C ILE A 48 15.05 -0.43 -26.81
N ALA A 49 15.91 0.58 -26.59
CA ALA A 49 15.92 1.37 -25.36
C ALA A 49 14.61 2.17 -25.21
N THR A 50 14.15 2.76 -26.31
CA THR A 50 12.87 3.49 -26.37
C THR A 50 11.68 2.57 -26.09
N ALA A 51 11.66 1.37 -26.68
CA ALA A 51 10.59 0.40 -26.45
C ALA A 51 10.52 -0.05 -24.98
N VAL A 52 11.67 -0.40 -24.38
CA VAL A 52 11.74 -0.83 -22.98
C VAL A 52 11.33 0.32 -22.04
N LEU A 53 11.83 1.53 -22.27
CA LEU A 53 11.46 2.69 -21.43
C LEU A 53 9.97 3.02 -21.55
N ASN A 54 9.38 2.91 -22.75
CA ASN A 54 7.94 3.12 -22.95
C ASN A 54 7.08 2.14 -22.15
N LEU A 55 7.52 0.89 -22.01
CA LEU A 55 6.83 -0.08 -21.16
C LEU A 55 6.97 0.30 -19.68
N ILE A 56 8.19 0.55 -19.23
CA ILE A 56 8.50 0.84 -17.82
C ILE A 56 7.80 2.12 -17.35
N LYS A 57 7.81 3.18 -18.16
CA LYS A 57 7.21 4.48 -17.82
C LYS A 57 5.70 4.42 -17.64
N ILE A 58 5.02 3.41 -18.18
CA ILE A 58 3.59 3.21 -18.01
C ILE A 58 3.33 2.21 -16.87
N VAL A 59 3.95 1.03 -16.96
CA VAL A 59 3.65 -0.09 -16.05
C VAL A 59 4.05 0.23 -14.61
N VAL A 60 5.25 0.78 -14.38
CA VAL A 60 5.75 1.00 -13.02
C VAL A 60 4.91 2.06 -12.28
N PRO A 61 4.68 3.26 -12.83
CA PRO A 61 3.80 4.24 -12.18
C PRO A 61 2.38 3.72 -11.96
N LEU A 62 1.82 2.98 -12.93
CA LEU A 62 0.47 2.44 -12.82
C LEU A 62 0.35 1.44 -11.66
N LEU A 63 1.31 0.52 -11.52
CA LEU A 63 1.33 -0.45 -10.41
C LEU A 63 1.49 0.24 -9.05
N LEU A 64 2.33 1.27 -8.96
CA LEU A 64 2.50 2.08 -7.76
C LEU A 64 1.21 2.81 -7.41
N PHE A 65 0.58 3.47 -8.38
CA PHE A 65 -0.67 4.20 -8.22
C PHE A 65 -1.81 3.27 -7.78
N PHE A 66 -1.98 2.14 -8.45
CA PHE A 66 -3.01 1.16 -8.12
C PHE A 66 -2.84 0.57 -6.72
N SER A 67 -1.61 0.17 -6.35
CA SER A 67 -1.31 -0.32 -5.01
C SER A 67 -1.57 0.73 -3.94
N SER A 68 -1.30 2.01 -4.25
CA SER A 68 -1.54 3.13 -3.35
C SER A 68 -3.03 3.39 -3.13
N ILE A 69 -3.84 3.32 -4.19
CA ILE A 69 -5.30 3.41 -4.08
C ILE A 69 -5.84 2.28 -3.21
N LEU A 70 -5.42 1.04 -3.46
CA LEU A 70 -5.87 -0.09 -2.64
C LEU A 70 -5.46 0.08 -1.16
N GLY A 71 -4.27 0.63 -0.89
CA GLY A 71 -3.82 0.95 0.46
C GLY A 71 -4.69 2.02 1.14
N ILE A 72 -5.07 3.08 0.42
CA ILE A 72 -5.97 4.13 0.93
C ILE A 72 -7.36 3.55 1.18
N VAL A 73 -7.95 2.88 0.18
CA VAL A 73 -9.30 2.32 0.26
C VAL A 73 -9.38 1.26 1.36
N GLY A 74 -8.39 0.36 1.43
CA GLY A 74 -8.27 -0.62 2.50
C GLY A 74 -8.06 0.05 3.87
N GLY A 75 -7.22 1.07 3.96
CA GLY A 75 -7.02 1.82 5.21
C GLY A 75 -8.29 2.51 5.69
N ILE A 76 -9.05 3.16 4.80
CA ILE A 76 -10.35 3.76 5.13
C ILE A 76 -11.33 2.67 5.58
N GLY A 77 -11.39 1.54 4.87
CA GLY A 77 -12.24 0.41 5.26
C GLY A 77 -11.88 -0.19 6.62
N LEU A 78 -10.59 -0.20 7.00
CA LEU A 78 -10.14 -0.63 8.33
C LEU A 78 -10.66 0.28 9.45
N LEU A 79 -10.77 1.59 9.22
CA LEU A 79 -11.32 2.53 10.22
C LEU A 79 -12.79 2.24 10.56
N SER A 80 -13.52 1.66 9.61
CA SER A 80 -14.90 1.20 9.79
C SER A 80 -15.00 -0.30 10.08
N TYR A 81 -13.88 -0.96 10.41
CA TYR A 81 -13.79 -2.39 10.70
C TYR A 81 -14.44 -3.30 9.63
N GLN A 82 -14.29 -2.94 8.35
CA GLN A 82 -14.83 -3.73 7.25
C GLN A 82 -13.96 -4.97 6.99
N GLN A 83 -14.58 -6.15 6.93
CA GLN A 83 -13.85 -7.42 6.77
C GLN A 83 -13.10 -7.51 5.43
N TRP A 84 -13.66 -6.96 4.35
CA TRP A 84 -12.98 -6.91 3.03
C TRP A 84 -11.69 -6.08 3.08
N ALA A 85 -11.68 -5.01 3.87
CA ALA A 85 -10.54 -4.10 3.99
C ALA A 85 -9.36 -4.77 4.69
N ARG A 86 -9.65 -5.59 5.71
CA ARG A 86 -8.65 -6.43 6.38
C ARG A 86 -7.93 -7.36 5.41
N ILE A 87 -8.67 -8.03 4.52
CA ILE A 87 -8.06 -8.95 3.53
C ILE A 87 -7.16 -8.18 2.56
N ILE A 88 -7.64 -7.05 2.01
CA ILE A 88 -6.84 -6.21 1.10
C ILE A 88 -5.53 -5.77 1.77
N ILE A 89 -5.61 -5.28 3.00
CA ILE A 89 -4.42 -4.77 3.70
C ILE A 89 -3.46 -5.90 4.08
N ILE A 90 -3.93 -7.10 4.42
CA ILE A 90 -3.04 -8.25 4.64
C ILE A 90 -2.26 -8.59 3.36
N VAL A 91 -2.95 -8.67 2.21
CA VAL A 91 -2.31 -8.96 0.92
C VAL A 91 -1.29 -7.88 0.55
N LEU A 92 -1.67 -6.60 0.65
CA LEU A 92 -0.75 -5.49 0.39
C LEU A 92 0.45 -5.50 1.33
N SER A 93 0.23 -5.81 2.61
CA SER A 93 1.28 -5.87 3.62
C SER A 93 2.27 -7.00 3.33
N ALA A 94 1.82 -8.14 2.81
CA ALA A 94 2.70 -9.21 2.35
C ALA A 94 3.56 -8.79 1.15
N LEU A 95 2.98 -8.04 0.20
CA LEU A 95 3.74 -7.45 -0.91
C LEU A 95 4.73 -6.37 -0.43
N ASP A 96 4.35 -5.58 0.58
CA ASP A 96 5.21 -4.56 1.17
C ASP A 96 6.41 -5.19 1.89
N CYS A 97 6.31 -6.42 2.39
CA CYS A 97 7.46 -7.14 2.95
C CYS A 97 8.63 -7.31 1.98
N LEU A 98 8.38 -7.29 0.67
CA LEU A 98 9.41 -7.36 -0.36
C LEU A 98 10.16 -6.01 -0.55
N LYS A 99 9.62 -4.91 -0.02
CA LYS A 99 10.15 -3.55 -0.17
C LYS A 99 10.99 -3.15 1.05
N VAL A 100 12.20 -3.71 1.14
CA VAL A 100 13.11 -3.50 2.28
C VAL A 100 13.70 -2.07 2.27
N PRO A 101 13.85 -1.37 3.42
CA PRO A 101 13.47 -1.80 4.77
C PRO A 101 12.08 -1.32 5.22
N ILE A 102 11.61 -0.19 4.68
CA ILE A 102 10.42 0.52 5.19
C ILE A 102 9.14 -0.30 4.94
N GLY A 103 9.01 -0.90 3.76
CA GLY A 103 7.85 -1.72 3.43
C GLY A 103 7.78 -2.98 4.30
N THR A 104 8.92 -3.58 4.63
CA THR A 104 8.98 -4.73 5.55
C THR A 104 8.53 -4.39 6.95
N ALA A 105 9.02 -3.27 7.52
CA ALA A 105 8.58 -2.83 8.85
C ALA A 105 7.06 -2.59 8.88
N LYS A 106 6.54 -1.85 7.89
CA LYS A 106 5.11 -1.62 7.71
C LYS A 106 4.33 -2.93 7.56
N GLY A 107 4.79 -3.81 6.68
CA GLY A 107 4.11 -5.04 6.28
C GLY A 107 3.98 -6.02 7.43
N VAL A 108 5.10 -6.32 8.10
CA VAL A 108 5.13 -7.21 9.27
C VAL A 108 4.22 -6.69 10.37
N TYR A 109 4.30 -5.39 10.68
CA TYR A 109 3.48 -4.80 11.73
C TYR A 109 1.97 -4.86 11.41
N SER A 110 1.60 -4.58 10.17
CA SER A 110 0.21 -4.64 9.69
C SER A 110 -0.33 -6.07 9.75
N ILE A 111 0.43 -7.05 9.28
CA ILE A 111 0.05 -8.47 9.30
C ILE A 111 -0.13 -8.94 10.74
N TRP A 112 0.85 -8.67 11.60
CA TRP A 112 0.78 -9.04 13.00
C TRP A 112 -0.47 -8.46 13.67
N THR A 113 -0.76 -7.17 13.43
CA THR A 113 -1.92 -6.47 14.00
C THR A 113 -3.25 -7.03 13.51
N LEU A 114 -3.37 -7.37 12.22
CA LEU A 114 -4.63 -7.81 11.59
C LEU A 114 -4.91 -9.31 11.75
N LEU A 115 -3.94 -10.08 12.24
CA LEU A 115 -4.08 -11.51 12.50
C LEU A 115 -4.30 -11.86 13.99
N GLN A 116 -4.26 -10.89 14.91
CA GLN A 116 -4.62 -11.15 16.31
C GLN A 116 -6.09 -11.51 16.45
N ASP A 117 -6.42 -12.46 17.34
CA ASP A 117 -7.81 -12.89 17.60
C ASP A 117 -8.70 -11.71 18.00
N GLU A 118 -8.20 -10.81 18.85
CA GLU A 118 -8.96 -9.63 19.27
C GLU A 118 -9.19 -8.65 18.12
N SER A 119 -8.27 -8.61 17.14
CA SER A 119 -8.43 -7.82 15.93
C SER A 119 -9.52 -8.45 15.07
N ILE A 120 -9.46 -9.77 14.83
CA ILE A 120 -10.45 -10.52 14.05
C ILE A 120 -11.86 -10.30 14.60
N GLU A 121 -12.04 -10.37 15.93
CA GLU A 121 -13.33 -10.12 16.57
C GLU A 121 -13.92 -8.74 16.21
N LEU A 122 -13.09 -7.70 16.03
CA LEU A 122 -13.55 -6.36 15.68
C LEU A 122 -14.19 -6.32 14.27
N PHE A 123 -13.74 -7.19 13.37
CA PHE A 123 -14.25 -7.25 11.99
C PHE A 123 -15.42 -8.24 11.83
N THR A 124 -15.62 -9.15 12.79
CA THR A 124 -16.69 -10.16 12.74
C THR A 124 -17.88 -9.82 13.63
N SER A 125 -17.71 -8.96 14.64
CA SER A 125 -18.84 -8.42 15.39
C SER A 125 -19.65 -7.52 14.47
N LYS A 126 -20.77 -8.04 13.94
CA LYS A 126 -21.81 -7.21 13.29
C LYS A 126 -22.20 -6.08 14.25
N PRO A 127 -22.50 -4.87 13.72
CA PRO A 127 -23.09 -3.81 14.53
C PRO A 127 -24.39 -4.27 15.21
#